data_AF-A0A0C9X5G3-F1
#
_entry.id   AF-A0A0C9X5G3-F1
#
_cell.length_a   1.000
_cell.length_b   1.000
_cell.length_c   1.000
_cell.angle_alpha   90.00
_cell.angle_beta   90.00
_cell.angle_gamma   90.00
#
_symmetry.space_group_name_H-M   'P 1'
#
loop_
_entity.id
_entity.type
_entity.pdbx_description
1 polymer ?
#
loop_
_entity_poly.entity_id
_entity_poly.type
_entity_poly.pdbx_seq_one_letter_code
_entity_poly.pdbx_strand_id
1 'polypeptide(L)'
;MVYDPDMPRRTSLGDALALMAKYVLDIMQPYPGDSNAMGNGGVCQRFSVYQTSNPDWYRINDYLNLNGCVIHTSQLENPHFWLGEWYARWRGAE
;
A
#
# COMPACT_ATOMS: atom_id res chain seq x y z
N MET A 1 8.24 8.97 -24.97
CA MET A 1 9.34 9.58 -24.21
C MET A 1 10.53 9.70 -25.15
N VAL A 2 11.13 10.89 -25.26
CA VAL A 2 12.36 11.10 -26.02
C VAL A 2 13.51 10.98 -25.02
N TYR A 3 14.52 10.15 -25.34
CA TYR A 3 15.72 10.03 -24.52
C TYR A 3 16.55 11.31 -24.64
N ASP A 4 16.85 11.95 -23.51
CA ASP A 4 17.70 13.13 -23.41
C ASP A 4 18.91 12.77 -22.52
N PRO A 5 20.13 12.66 -23.08
CA PRO A 5 21.34 12.30 -22.34
C PRO A 5 21.81 13.40 -21.36
N ASP A 6 21.34 14.64 -21.53
CA ASP A 6 21.72 15.79 -20.69
C ASP A 6 20.73 16.02 -19.54
N MET A 7 19.64 15.24 -19.49
CA MET A 7 18.67 15.30 -18.40
C MET A 7 19.33 14.89 -17.08
N PRO A 8 19.10 15.63 -15.98
CA PRO A 8 19.66 15.26 -14.68
C PRO A 8 19.23 13.85 -14.30
N ARG A 9 20.20 13.07 -13.82
CA ARG A 9 19.94 11.70 -13.36
C ARG A 9 18.89 11.74 -12.25
N ARG A 10 17.90 10.84 -12.33
CA ARG A 10 17.00 10.61 -11.21
C ARG A 10 17.82 10.19 -10.00
N THR A 11 17.69 10.93 -8.91
CA THR A 11 18.36 10.63 -7.63
C THR A 11 17.57 9.66 -6.76
N SER A 12 16.31 9.39 -7.11
CA SER A 12 15.44 8.42 -6.43
C SER A 12 14.48 7.75 -7.41
N LEU A 13 14.23 6.45 -7.21
CA LEU A 13 13.21 5.67 -7.90
C LEU A 13 11.81 5.77 -7.24
N GLY A 14 11.72 6.45 -6.10
CA GLY A 14 10.53 6.51 -5.25
C GLY A 14 10.72 5.77 -3.93
N ASP A 15 9.63 5.65 -3.16
CA ASP A 15 9.59 4.92 -1.89
C ASP A 15 9.24 3.45 -2.14
N ALA A 16 10.25 2.59 -2.10
CA ALA A 16 10.09 1.16 -2.39
C ALA A 16 9.17 0.45 -1.39
N LEU A 17 9.22 0.83 -0.10
CA LEU A 17 8.37 0.23 0.93
C LEU A 17 6.90 0.59 0.69
N ALA A 18 6.62 1.86 0.41
CA ALA A 18 5.26 2.31 0.08
C ALA A 18 4.73 1.62 -1.19
N LEU A 19 5.54 1.54 -2.24
CA LEU A 19 5.15 0.92 -3.50
C LEU A 19 4.87 -0.58 -3.33
N MET A 20 5.72 -1.30 -2.60
CA MET A 20 5.53 -2.72 -2.34
C MET A 20 4.33 -2.97 -1.43
N ALA A 21 4.16 -2.17 -0.37
CA ALA A 21 3.01 -2.27 0.52
C ALA A 21 1.69 -2.06 -0.25
N LYS A 22 1.63 -1.03 -1.10
CA LYS A 22 0.48 -0.80 -1.98
C LYS A 22 0.22 -2.01 -2.88
N TYR A 23 1.26 -2.53 -3.54
CA TYR A 23 1.13 -3.68 -4.45
C TYR A 23 0.58 -4.91 -3.74
N VAL A 24 1.13 -5.27 -2.57
CA VAL A 24 0.62 -6.39 -1.76
C VAL A 24 -0.84 -6.17 -1.41
N LEU A 25 -1.19 -4.96 -0.96
CA LEU A 25 -2.55 -4.67 -0.56
C LEU A 25 -3.54 -4.80 -1.73
N ASP A 26 -3.16 -4.30 -2.91
CA ASP A 26 -3.98 -4.37 -4.13
C ASP A 26 -4.22 -5.83 -4.59
N ILE A 27 -3.21 -6.71 -4.54
CA ILE A 27 -3.33 -8.10 -5.03
C ILE A 27 -3.99 -9.07 -4.03
N MET A 28 -4.02 -8.72 -2.74
CA MET A 28 -4.57 -9.56 -1.67
C MET A 28 -6.07 -9.32 -1.42
N GLN A 29 -6.70 -8.48 -2.23
CA GLN A 29 -8.15 -8.30 -2.22
C GLN A 29 -8.87 -9.63 -2.57
N PRO A 30 -10.09 -9.87 -2.06
CA PRO A 30 -10.88 -9.01 -1.20
C PRO A 30 -10.46 -9.05 0.28
N TYR A 31 -10.74 -7.96 0.99
CA TYR A 31 -10.66 -7.86 2.44
C TYR A 31 -12.02 -8.06 3.11
N PRO A 32 -12.06 -8.39 4.41
CA PRO A 32 -13.31 -8.49 5.16
C PRO A 32 -14.18 -7.23 5.00
N GLY A 33 -15.47 -7.46 4.76
CA GLY A 33 -16.46 -6.40 4.52
C GLY A 33 -16.56 -5.93 3.07
N ASP A 34 -15.64 -6.34 2.19
CA ASP A 34 -15.77 -6.00 0.77
C ASP A 34 -16.90 -6.79 0.09
N SER A 35 -17.51 -6.19 -0.95
CA SER A 35 -18.58 -6.83 -1.71
C SER A 35 -18.06 -7.98 -2.57
N ASN A 36 -18.77 -9.11 -2.54
CA ASN A 36 -18.53 -10.25 -3.44
C ASN A 36 -18.72 -9.91 -4.94
N ALA A 37 -19.30 -8.74 -5.25
CA ALA A 37 -19.48 -8.26 -6.62
C ALA A 37 -18.22 -7.55 -7.19
N MET A 38 -17.16 -7.39 -6.40
CA MET A 38 -15.87 -6.95 -6.94
C MET A 38 -15.38 -8.04 -7.90
N GLY A 39 -15.30 -7.72 -9.20
CA GLY A 39 -14.89 -8.68 -10.21
C GLY A 39 -13.52 -9.31 -9.91
N ASN A 40 -13.13 -10.33 -10.68
CA ASN A 40 -11.95 -11.19 -10.46
C ASN A 40 -10.59 -10.47 -10.27
N GLY A 41 -10.51 -9.14 -10.44
CA GLY A 41 -9.29 -8.33 -10.23
C GLY A 41 -9.33 -7.36 -9.06
N GLY A 42 -10.38 -7.34 -8.23
CA GLY A 42 -10.53 -6.38 -7.14
C GLY A 42 -10.69 -4.93 -7.61
N VAL A 43 -10.50 -3.97 -6.71
CA VAL A 43 -10.54 -2.53 -7.04
C VAL A 43 -9.13 -2.06 -7.39
N CYS A 44 -8.96 -1.55 -8.61
CA CYS A 44 -7.70 -0.99 -9.07
C CYS A 44 -7.39 0.33 -8.34
N GLN A 45 -6.15 0.50 -7.89
CA GLN A 45 -5.67 1.70 -7.20
C GLN A 45 -6.47 2.05 -5.93
N ARG A 46 -6.94 1.02 -5.21
CA ARG A 46 -7.69 1.19 -3.97
C ARG A 46 -6.86 1.82 -2.86
N PHE A 47 -5.58 1.46 -2.80
CA PHE A 47 -4.71 1.89 -1.71
C PHE A 47 -3.78 3.03 -2.12
N SER A 48 -3.58 3.98 -1.20
CA SER A 48 -2.38 4.81 -1.18
C SER A 48 -1.58 4.52 0.08
N VAL A 49 -0.26 4.45 -0.10
CA VAL A 49 0.68 4.24 0.99
C VAL A 49 1.76 5.31 0.88
N TYR A 50 2.08 5.96 2.00
CA TYR A 50 3.15 6.96 2.06
C TYR A 50 3.70 7.06 3.49
N GLN A 51 4.98 7.40 3.59
CA GLN A 51 5.60 7.68 4.88
C GLN A 51 4.98 8.94 5.49
N THR A 52 4.71 8.90 6.79
CA THR A 52 4.20 10.08 7.52
C THR A 52 5.33 11.07 7.79
N SER A 53 5.02 12.20 8.45
CA SER A 53 6.06 13.10 8.96
C SER A 53 6.96 12.44 10.01
N ASN A 54 6.48 11.37 10.67
CA ASN A 54 7.32 10.51 11.50
C ASN A 54 7.85 9.33 10.64
N PRO A 55 9.18 9.19 10.47
CA PRO A 55 9.77 8.16 9.61
C PRO A 55 9.52 6.72 10.09
N ASP A 56 9.14 6.54 11.36
CA ASP A 56 8.81 5.25 11.95
C ASP A 56 7.44 4.74 11.52
N TRP A 57 6.64 5.56 10.82
CA TRP A 57 5.26 5.23 10.48
C TRP A 57 4.92 5.53 9.02
N TYR A 58 4.21 4.58 8.43
CA TYR A 58 3.53 4.70 7.15
C TYR A 58 2.03 4.81 7.35
N ARG A 59 1.39 5.63 6.51
CA ARG A 59 -0.07 5.71 6.40
C ARG A 59 -0.53 4.83 5.25
N ILE A 60 -1.57 4.03 5.48
CA ILE A 60 -2.32 3.31 4.46
C ILE A 60 -3.71 3.93 4.42
N ASN A 61 -4.11 4.45 3.26
CA ASN A 61 -5.50 4.86 3.02
C ASN A 61 -6.16 3.88 2.06
N ASP A 62 -7.39 3.51 2.37
CA ASP A 62 -8.25 2.68 1.53
C ASP A 62 -9.40 3.54 1.00
N TYR A 63 -9.35 3.80 -0.30
CA TYR A 63 -10.32 4.65 -0.97
C TYR A 63 -11.66 3.96 -1.21
N LEU A 64 -11.73 2.63 -1.15
CA LEU A 64 -13.00 1.91 -1.27
C LEU A 64 -13.85 2.12 -0.01
N ASN A 65 -13.22 2.07 1.16
CA ASN A 65 -13.89 2.17 2.46
C ASN A 65 -13.80 3.55 3.11
N LEU A 66 -13.13 4.51 2.46
CA LEU A 66 -12.92 5.88 2.94
C LEU A 66 -12.30 5.95 4.35
N ASN A 67 -11.40 5.02 4.65
CA ASN A 67 -10.71 4.91 5.93
C ASN A 67 -9.18 4.78 5.76
N GLY A 68 -8.48 4.65 6.87
CA GLY A 68 -7.05 4.40 6.83
C GLY A 68 -6.44 4.12 8.20
N CYS A 69 -5.31 3.42 8.17
CA CYS A 69 -4.54 3.02 9.35
C CYS A 69 -3.09 3.45 9.23
N VAL A 70 -2.35 3.31 10.33
CA VAL A 70 -0.91 3.50 10.35
C VAL A 70 -0.23 2.17 10.64
N ILE A 71 0.95 1.98 10.05
CA ILE A 71 1.79 0.80 10.24
C ILE A 71 3.23 1.25 10.50
N HIS A 72 3.90 0.56 11.41
CA HIS A 72 5.29 0.87 11.74
C HIS A 72 6.22 0.46 10.60
N THR A 73 7.23 1.28 10.29
CA THR A 73 8.20 1.05 9.20
C THR A 73 8.89 -0.30 9.32
N SER A 74 9.27 -0.70 10.55
CA SER A 74 9.90 -2.01 10.79
C SER A 74 9.04 -3.21 10.40
N GLN A 75 7.71 -3.06 10.32
CA GLN A 75 6.83 -4.13 9.83
C GLN A 75 6.89 -4.23 8.30
N LEU A 76 6.96 -3.10 7.59
CA LEU A 76 7.12 -3.09 6.13
C LEU A 76 8.52 -3.54 5.69
N GLU A 77 9.53 -3.32 6.52
CA GLU A 77 10.90 -3.81 6.30
C GLU A 77 11.07 -5.30 6.59
N ASN A 78 10.17 -5.90 7.38
CA ASN A 78 10.25 -7.31 7.77
C ASN A 78 9.68 -8.21 6.65
N PRO A 79 10.50 -9.01 5.97
CA PRO A 79 10.03 -9.88 4.87
C PRO A 79 9.11 -11.01 5.34
N HIS A 80 9.07 -11.29 6.65
CA HIS A 80 8.17 -12.30 7.24
C HIS A 80 6.86 -11.69 7.74
N PHE A 81 6.69 -10.37 7.64
CA PHE A 81 5.45 -9.72 8.03
C PHE A 81 4.39 -9.85 6.94
N TRP A 82 3.25 -10.43 7.29
CA TRP A 82 2.15 -10.65 6.35
C TRP A 82 1.21 -9.44 6.33
N LEU A 83 1.58 -8.42 5.54
CA LEU A 83 0.85 -7.16 5.44
C LEU A 83 -0.63 -7.34 5.08
N GLY A 84 -0.95 -8.20 4.10
CA GLY A 84 -2.33 -8.45 3.69
C GLY A 84 -3.17 -9.04 4.83
N GLU A 85 -2.65 -10.03 5.56
CA GLU A 85 -3.37 -10.61 6.70
C GLU A 85 -3.53 -9.62 7.85
N TRP A 86 -2.48 -8.87 8.17
CA TRP A 86 -2.54 -7.82 9.19
C TRP A 86 -3.63 -6.80 8.87
N TYR A 87 -3.69 -6.32 7.63
CA TYR A 87 -4.69 -5.37 7.19
C TYR A 87 -6.11 -5.97 7.23
N ALA A 88 -6.27 -7.23 6.81
CA ALA A 88 -7.55 -7.95 6.91
C ALA A 88 -8.06 -8.03 8.35
N ARG A 89 -7.19 -8.31 9.32
CA ARG A 89 -7.55 -8.35 10.75
C ARG A 89 -7.94 -6.97 11.28
N TRP A 90 -7.20 -5.93 10.90
CA TRP A 90 -7.55 -4.55 11.26
C TRP A 90 -8.93 -4.17 10.70
N ARG A 91 -9.21 -4.52 9.43
CA ARG A 91 -10.53 -4.29 8.80
C ARG A 91 -11.66 -5.05 9.43
N GLY A 92 -11.44 -6.29 9.87
CA GLY A 92 -12.45 -7.10 10.53
C GLY A 92 -12.77 -6.66 11.97
N ALA A 93 -11.97 -5.76 12.55
CA ALA A 93 -12.16 -5.25 13.90
C ALA A 93 -12.86 -3.87 13.96
N GLU A 94 -13.05 -3.21 12.81
CA GLU A 94 -13.87 -2.00 12.66
C GLU A 94 -15.36 -2.34 12.51
#